data_AF-A0A3B8XAY0-F1
#
_entry.id   AF-A0A3B8XAY0-F1
#
_cell.length_a   1.000
_cell.length_b   1.000
_cell.length_c   1.000
_cell.angle_alpha   90.00
_cell.angle_beta   90.00
_cell.angle_gamma   90.00
#
_symmetry.space_group_name_H-M   'P 1'
#
loop_
_entity.id
_entity.type
_entity.pdbx_description
1 polymer ?
#
loop_
_entity_poly.entity_id
_entity_poly.type
_entity_poly.pdbx_seq_one_letter_code
_entity_poly.pdbx_strand_id
1 'polypeptide(L)'
;MAVPSVVREGRISRLLLIIAIVVAEADEALYIFVIVNQGSDRPADVLTVPFVASFIQLMAVLLGVSMLTSPAVIRFRPALRAGAAAGLLVLGVFGAFSIGAPLFIAGAVATGVAVRTLTLTPGWKSIVSALAAAAVVVALLVTGFEVTARVIECPTDGSSGGNWAGIVTRGFSWECTGGQVHFQ
;
A
#
# COMPACT_ATOMS: atom_id res chain seq x y z
N MET A 1 -37.61 16.33 16.54
CA MET A 1 -36.25 16.83 16.20
C MET A 1 -35.50 15.70 15.50
N ALA A 2 -35.56 15.66 14.17
CA ALA A 2 -34.76 14.73 13.39
C ALA A 2 -33.36 15.34 13.23
N VAL A 3 -32.34 14.67 13.74
CA VAL A 3 -30.95 15.05 13.49
C VAL A 3 -30.72 14.92 11.97
N PRO A 4 -30.33 15.99 11.25
CA PRO A 4 -30.08 15.90 9.83
C PRO A 4 -28.92 14.93 9.59
N SER A 5 -29.20 13.85 8.86
CA SER A 5 -28.29 12.77 8.50
C SER A 5 -27.02 13.23 7.78
N VAL A 6 -27.03 14.45 7.23
CA VAL A 6 -25.89 15.11 6.55
C VAL A 6 -24.72 15.41 7.48
N VAL A 7 -24.94 15.59 8.80
CA VAL A 7 -23.86 15.87 9.77
C VAL A 7 -23.20 14.59 10.30
N ARG A 8 -23.91 13.46 10.27
CA ARG A 8 -23.42 12.17 10.81
C ARG A 8 -22.44 11.46 9.87
N GLU A 9 -22.41 11.88 8.61
CA GLU A 9 -21.49 11.43 7.56
C GLU A 9 -20.01 11.74 7.85
N GLY A 10 -19.73 12.79 8.62
CA GLY A 10 -18.36 13.28 8.80
C GLY A 10 -17.55 12.54 9.86
N ARG A 11 -18.17 12.15 10.99
CA ARG A 11 -17.40 11.72 12.18
C ARG A 11 -17.01 10.24 12.13
N ILE A 12 -17.93 9.37 11.73
CA ILE A 12 -17.68 7.92 11.63
C ILE A 12 -16.69 7.63 10.50
N SER A 13 -16.88 8.22 9.32
CA SER A 13 -15.95 8.03 8.20
C SER A 13 -14.56 8.58 8.51
N ARG A 14 -14.45 9.72 9.22
CA ARG A 14 -13.14 10.21 9.69
C ARG A 14 -12.50 9.27 10.69
N LEU A 15 -13.27 8.74 11.65
CA LEU A 15 -12.76 7.77 12.62
C LEU A 15 -12.24 6.51 11.92
N LEU A 16 -13.00 5.96 10.97
CA LEU A 16 -12.59 4.78 10.19
C LEU A 16 -11.32 5.04 9.37
N LEU A 17 -11.19 6.24 8.78
CA LEU A 17 -9.96 6.64 8.07
C LEU A 17 -8.77 6.77 9.02
N ILE A 18 -8.96 7.39 10.20
CA ILE A 18 -7.91 7.49 11.22
C ILE A 18 -7.48 6.09 11.67
N ILE A 19 -8.43 5.18 11.92
CA ILE A 19 -8.13 3.79 12.29
C ILE A 19 -7.29 3.13 11.18
N ALA A 20 -7.71 3.26 9.91
CA ALA A 20 -6.96 2.69 8.79
C ALA A 20 -5.54 3.26 8.68
N ILE A 21 -5.37 4.57 8.86
CA ILE A 21 -4.06 5.24 8.89
C ILE A 21 -3.20 4.71 10.04
N VAL A 22 -3.73 4.69 11.27
CA VAL A 22 -3.00 4.22 12.46
C VAL A 22 -2.59 2.75 12.31
N VAL A 23 -3.46 1.89 11.77
CA VAL A 23 -3.12 0.49 11.51
C VAL A 23 -2.00 0.38 10.48
N ALA A 24 -2.08 1.13 9.38
CA ALA A 24 -1.04 1.11 8.34
C ALA A 24 0.33 1.59 8.87
N GLU A 25 0.35 2.69 9.63
CA GLU A 25 1.58 3.24 10.22
C GLU A 25 2.16 2.33 11.31
N ALA A 26 1.30 1.72 12.14
CA ALA A 26 1.75 0.77 13.15
C ALA A 26 2.36 -0.49 12.51
N ASP A 27 1.77 -0.95 11.41
CA ASP A 27 2.25 -2.08 10.63
C ASP A 27 3.61 -1.78 9.97
N GLU A 28 3.75 -0.60 9.36
CA GLU A 28 5.01 -0.11 8.81
C GLU A 28 6.11 0.00 9.89
N ALA A 29 5.81 0.63 11.03
CA ALA A 29 6.76 0.78 12.13
C ALA A 29 7.19 -0.57 12.70
N LEU A 30 6.25 -1.52 12.85
CA LEU A 30 6.54 -2.87 13.29
C LEU A 30 7.42 -3.61 12.28
N TYR A 31 7.13 -3.49 10.98
CA TYR A 31 7.92 -4.10 9.92
C TYR A 31 9.37 -3.61 9.92
N ILE A 32 9.57 -2.29 9.95
CA ILE A 32 10.90 -1.69 10.02
C ILE A 32 11.63 -2.13 11.30
N PHE A 33 10.93 -2.12 12.43
CA PHE A 33 11.50 -2.54 13.72
C PHE A 33 11.99 -4.00 13.66
N VAL A 34 11.22 -4.91 13.07
CA VAL A 34 11.63 -6.32 12.91
C VAL A 34 12.88 -6.42 12.03
N ILE A 35 12.90 -5.77 10.86
CA ILE A 35 14.03 -5.80 9.91
C ILE A 35 15.30 -5.22 10.55
N VAL A 36 15.21 -4.10 11.25
CA VAL A 36 16.38 -3.46 11.89
C VAL A 36 16.98 -4.35 12.97
N ASN A 37 16.14 -5.11 13.68
CA ASN A 37 16.59 -6.05 14.72
C ASN A 37 17.11 -7.40 14.18
N GLN A 38 17.01 -7.67 12.88
CA GLN A 38 17.54 -8.90 12.26
C GLN A 38 19.07 -8.86 12.01
N GLY A 39 19.75 -7.74 12.29
CA GLY A 39 21.21 -7.69 12.30
C GLY A 39 21.86 -7.96 10.94
N SER A 40 22.73 -8.99 10.85
CA SER A 40 23.47 -9.40 9.65
C SER A 40 22.67 -10.27 8.68
N ASP A 41 21.53 -10.84 9.10
CA ASP A 41 20.68 -11.70 8.28
C ASP A 41 19.64 -10.87 7.50
N ARG A 42 20.06 -9.71 6.98
CA ARG A 42 19.17 -8.86 6.18
C ARG A 42 18.84 -9.56 4.87
N PRO A 43 17.58 -9.46 4.40
CA PRO A 43 17.22 -9.98 3.10
C PRO A 43 18.05 -9.31 2.00
N ALA A 44 18.43 -10.08 0.98
CA ALA A 44 19.19 -9.59 -0.16
C ALA A 44 18.42 -8.53 -1.00
N ASP A 45 17.10 -8.44 -0.78
CA ASP A 45 16.17 -7.53 -1.45
C ASP A 45 16.15 -6.14 -0.77
N VAL A 46 17.31 -5.47 -0.73
CA VAL A 46 17.54 -4.22 0.02
C VAL A 46 16.55 -3.09 -0.29
N LEU A 47 16.04 -3.00 -1.52
CA LEU A 47 15.11 -1.93 -1.92
C LEU A 47 13.64 -2.26 -1.70
N THR A 48 13.30 -3.53 -1.47
CA THR A 48 11.89 -3.93 -1.29
C THR A 48 11.33 -3.36 0.02
N VAL A 49 12.11 -3.43 1.11
CA VAL A 49 11.74 -2.88 2.42
C VAL A 49 11.41 -1.37 2.36
N PRO A 50 12.32 -0.49 1.90
CA PRO A 50 12.04 0.94 1.85
C PRO A 50 10.94 1.29 0.84
N PHE A 51 10.81 0.52 -0.25
CA PHE A 51 9.70 0.70 -1.18
C PHE A 51 8.35 0.44 -0.52
N VAL A 52 8.18 -0.71 0.14
CA VAL A 52 6.93 -1.06 0.82
C VAL A 52 6.58 -0.03 1.90
N ALA A 53 7.56 0.35 2.73
CA ALA A 53 7.39 1.40 3.74
C ALA A 53 6.92 2.72 3.12
N SER A 54 7.67 3.24 2.14
CA SER A 54 7.31 4.49 1.45
C SER A 54 5.94 4.43 0.75
N PHE A 55 5.55 3.26 0.23
CA PHE A 55 4.25 3.06 -0.38
C PHE A 55 3.12 3.09 0.67
N ILE A 56 3.28 2.41 1.81
CA ILE A 56 2.32 2.47 2.93
C ILE A 56 2.17 3.90 3.42
N GLN A 57 3.29 4.60 3.65
CA GLN A 57 3.31 6.00 4.04
C GLN A 57 2.58 6.88 3.03
N LEU A 58 2.78 6.67 1.71
CA LEU A 58 2.07 7.39 0.66
C LEU A 58 0.55 7.15 0.75
N MET A 59 0.11 5.90 0.96
CA MET A 59 -1.32 5.59 1.11
C MET A 59 -1.91 6.28 2.35
N ALA A 60 -1.20 6.26 3.47
CA ALA A 60 -1.59 6.96 4.70
C ALA A 60 -1.74 8.48 4.46
N VAL A 61 -0.78 9.09 3.75
CA VAL A 61 -0.85 10.51 3.35
C VAL A 61 -2.05 10.78 2.44
N LEU A 62 -2.32 9.93 1.44
CA LEU A 62 -3.48 10.08 0.56
C LEU A 62 -4.80 10.03 1.36
N LEU A 63 -4.92 9.11 2.33
CA LEU A 63 -6.07 9.05 3.23
C LEU A 63 -6.18 10.30 4.11
N GLY A 64 -5.07 10.77 4.68
CA GLY A 64 -5.01 11.97 5.50
C GLY A 64 -5.38 13.24 4.71
N VAL A 65 -4.81 13.42 3.52
CA VAL A 65 -5.14 14.51 2.60
C VAL A 65 -6.62 14.46 2.23
N SER A 66 -7.21 13.27 2.04
CA SER A 66 -8.64 13.14 1.75
C SER A 66 -9.57 13.70 2.85
N MET A 67 -9.06 13.90 4.08
CA MET A 67 -9.81 14.45 5.20
C MET A 67 -9.83 15.99 5.22
N LEU A 68 -8.94 16.64 4.46
CA LEU A 68 -8.87 18.11 4.38
C LEU A 68 -10.14 18.69 3.76
N THR A 69 -10.52 19.88 4.21
CA THR A 69 -11.76 20.59 3.81
C THR A 69 -11.54 21.56 2.64
N SER A 70 -10.35 21.58 2.04
CA SER A 70 -10.06 22.44 0.89
C SER A 70 -10.93 22.08 -0.33
N PRO A 71 -11.46 23.07 -1.08
CA PRO A 71 -12.33 22.84 -2.23
C PRO A 71 -11.68 22.00 -3.33
N ALA A 72 -10.37 22.14 -3.53
CA ALA A 72 -9.62 21.32 -4.47
C ALA A 72 -9.61 19.84 -4.05
N VAL A 73 -9.37 19.58 -2.75
CA VAL A 73 -9.32 18.22 -2.20
C VAL A 73 -10.69 17.56 -2.29
N ILE A 74 -11.77 18.28 -1.99
CA ILE A 74 -13.14 17.73 -2.02
C ILE A 74 -13.45 17.07 -3.37
N ARG A 75 -13.00 17.68 -4.47
CA ARG A 75 -13.18 17.17 -5.83
C ARG A 75 -12.44 15.85 -6.07
N PHE A 76 -11.26 15.68 -5.49
CA PHE A 76 -10.40 14.50 -5.65
C PHE A 76 -10.56 13.44 -4.54
N ARG A 77 -11.39 13.70 -3.52
CA ARG A 77 -11.63 12.74 -2.42
C ARG A 77 -11.95 11.31 -2.86
N PRO A 78 -12.83 11.09 -3.87
CA PRO A 78 -13.13 9.74 -4.34
C PRO A 78 -11.87 9.05 -4.90
N ALA A 79 -11.07 9.77 -5.69
CA ALA A 79 -9.82 9.28 -6.25
C ALA A 79 -8.77 8.96 -5.19
N LEU A 80 -8.54 9.88 -4.23
CA LEU A 80 -7.58 9.69 -3.14
C LEU A 80 -7.93 8.47 -2.27
N ARG A 81 -9.22 8.32 -1.91
CA ARG A 81 -9.69 7.22 -1.06
C ARG A 81 -9.70 5.88 -1.80
N ALA A 82 -10.17 5.85 -3.04
CA ALA A 82 -10.19 4.63 -3.84
C ALA A 82 -8.78 4.16 -4.19
N GLY A 83 -7.88 5.09 -4.53
CA GLY A 83 -6.46 4.81 -4.75
C GLY A 83 -5.81 4.18 -3.53
N ALA A 84 -5.91 4.86 -2.37
CA ALA A 84 -5.32 4.37 -1.14
C ALA A 84 -5.92 3.03 -0.67
N ALA A 85 -7.24 2.85 -0.78
CA ALA A 85 -7.90 1.60 -0.44
C ALA A 85 -7.44 0.43 -1.33
N ALA A 86 -7.34 0.66 -2.65
CA ALA A 86 -6.85 -0.35 -3.59
C ALA A 86 -5.39 -0.71 -3.32
N GLY A 87 -4.53 0.28 -3.07
CA GLY A 87 -3.12 0.07 -2.72
C GLY A 87 -2.95 -0.78 -1.46
N LEU A 88 -3.64 -0.43 -0.38
CA LEU A 88 -3.60 -1.19 0.88
C LEU A 88 -4.20 -2.59 0.75
N LEU A 89 -5.27 -2.76 -0.02
CA LEU A 89 -5.86 -4.08 -0.29
C LEU A 89 -4.90 -5.00 -1.05
N VAL A 90 -4.36 -4.52 -2.17
CA VAL A 90 -3.46 -5.34 -3.01
C VAL A 90 -2.18 -5.65 -2.26
N LEU A 91 -1.60 -4.68 -1.55
CA LEU A 91 -0.45 -4.91 -0.69
C LEU A 91 -0.78 -5.91 0.43
N GLY A 92 -1.95 -5.79 1.05
CA GLY A 92 -2.43 -6.74 2.06
C GLY A 92 -2.59 -8.15 1.52
N VAL A 93 -3.04 -8.31 0.27
CA VAL A 93 -3.11 -9.62 -0.41
C VAL A 93 -1.71 -10.17 -0.68
N PHE A 94 -0.78 -9.36 -1.17
CA PHE A 94 0.60 -9.80 -1.39
C PHE A 94 1.32 -10.14 -0.08
N GLY A 95 1.05 -9.41 1.00
CA GLY A 95 1.63 -9.64 2.33
C GLY A 95 0.87 -10.64 3.20
N ALA A 96 -0.22 -11.26 2.72
CA ALA A 96 -1.24 -11.92 3.55
C ALA A 96 -0.69 -13.02 4.48
N PHE A 97 0.47 -13.61 4.15
CA PHE A 97 1.08 -14.68 4.93
C PHE A 97 1.97 -14.21 6.10
N SER A 98 2.16 -12.90 6.31
CA SER A 98 2.96 -12.40 7.45
C SER A 98 2.41 -11.09 8.03
N ILE A 99 2.42 -10.02 7.25
CA ILE A 99 2.17 -8.63 7.68
C ILE A 99 0.94 -8.04 6.95
N GLY A 100 0.42 -8.75 5.94
CA GLY A 100 -0.65 -8.25 5.09
C GLY A 100 -2.04 -8.27 5.71
N ALA A 101 -2.28 -9.02 6.79
CA ALA A 101 -3.62 -9.10 7.38
C ALA A 101 -4.11 -7.76 7.98
N PRO A 102 -3.32 -7.04 8.81
CA PRO A 102 -3.66 -5.69 9.24
C PRO A 102 -3.89 -4.73 8.06
N LEU A 103 -3.01 -4.74 7.05
CA LEU A 103 -3.13 -3.89 5.87
C LEU A 103 -4.38 -4.21 5.04
N PHE A 104 -4.73 -5.48 4.90
CA PHE A 104 -5.95 -5.92 4.22
C PHE A 104 -7.20 -5.40 4.94
N ILE A 105 -7.23 -5.50 6.28
CA ILE A 105 -8.32 -4.95 7.09
C ILE A 105 -8.40 -3.43 6.93
N ALA A 106 -7.27 -2.73 6.99
CA ALA A 106 -7.21 -1.28 6.78
C ALA A 106 -7.73 -0.89 5.39
N GLY A 107 -7.32 -1.62 4.35
CA GLY A 107 -7.79 -1.47 2.97
C GLY A 107 -9.29 -1.73 2.81
N ALA A 108 -9.83 -2.77 3.47
CA ALA A 108 -11.26 -3.08 3.44
C ALA A 108 -12.08 -1.96 4.11
N VAL A 109 -11.62 -1.44 5.25
CA VAL A 109 -12.25 -0.30 5.92
C VAL A 109 -12.21 0.95 5.04
N ALA A 110 -11.05 1.25 4.44
CA ALA A 110 -10.89 2.37 3.52
C ALA A 110 -11.80 2.24 2.28
N THR A 111 -12.00 1.01 1.78
CA THR A 111 -12.91 0.72 0.67
C THR A 111 -14.35 1.02 1.05
N GLY A 112 -14.81 0.63 2.24
CA GLY A 112 -16.14 0.98 2.74
C GLY A 112 -16.36 2.49 2.79
N VAL A 113 -15.35 3.26 3.20
CA VAL A 113 -15.41 4.73 3.17
C VAL A 113 -15.39 5.28 1.75
N ALA A 114 -14.61 4.70 0.83
CA ALA A 114 -14.56 5.10 -0.58
C ALA A 114 -15.91 4.88 -1.28
N VAL A 115 -16.53 3.70 -1.11
CA VAL A 115 -17.86 3.37 -1.63
C VAL A 115 -18.90 4.35 -1.10
N ARG A 116 -18.90 4.61 0.21
CA ARG A 116 -19.78 5.62 0.80
C ARG A 116 -19.54 7.02 0.22
N THR A 117 -18.31 7.37 -0.10
CA THR A 117 -18.00 8.68 -0.72
C THR A 117 -18.59 8.79 -2.13
N LEU A 118 -18.57 7.69 -2.89
CA LEU A 118 -19.14 7.61 -4.23
C LEU A 118 -20.67 7.66 -4.21
N THR A 119 -21.33 7.06 -3.23
CA THR A 119 -22.81 7.12 -3.11
C THR A 119 -23.32 8.52 -2.76
N LEU A 120 -22.54 9.30 -2.01
CA LEU A 120 -22.87 10.68 -1.64
C LEU A 120 -22.54 11.71 -2.72
N THR A 121 -21.64 11.36 -3.62
CA THR A 121 -21.23 12.21 -4.74
C THR A 121 -21.45 11.47 -6.06
N PRO A 122 -22.71 11.11 -6.38
CA PRO A 122 -23.02 10.28 -7.54
C PRO A 122 -22.68 11.04 -8.82
N GLY A 123 -21.87 10.42 -9.67
CA GLY A 123 -21.51 10.99 -10.96
C GLY A 123 -20.47 10.15 -11.68
N TRP A 124 -20.65 9.96 -12.98
CA TRP A 124 -19.75 9.16 -13.82
C TRP A 124 -18.28 9.59 -13.70
N LYS A 125 -18.03 10.91 -13.67
CA LYS A 125 -16.69 11.49 -13.51
C LYS A 125 -16.03 11.07 -12.18
N SER A 126 -16.81 10.97 -11.10
CA SER A 126 -16.34 10.55 -9.77
C SER A 126 -15.90 9.08 -9.79
N ILE A 127 -16.72 8.21 -10.38
CA ILE A 127 -16.45 6.78 -10.53
C ILE A 127 -15.22 6.55 -11.40
N VAL A 128 -15.15 7.17 -12.59
CA VAL A 128 -14.00 7.04 -13.49
C VAL A 128 -12.73 7.54 -12.81
N SER A 129 -12.78 8.65 -12.07
CA SER A 129 -11.61 9.15 -11.34
C SER A 129 -11.15 8.22 -10.22
N ALA A 130 -12.09 7.58 -9.52
CA ALA A 130 -11.81 6.59 -8.49
C ALA A 130 -11.17 5.34 -9.07
N LEU A 131 -11.72 4.81 -10.17
CA LEU A 131 -11.17 3.64 -10.87
C LEU A 131 -9.80 3.95 -11.47
N ALA A 132 -9.63 5.10 -12.12
CA ALA A 132 -8.35 5.51 -12.67
C ALA A 132 -7.28 5.64 -11.59
N ALA A 133 -7.61 6.27 -10.45
CA ALA A 133 -6.67 6.39 -9.33
C ALA A 133 -6.31 5.02 -8.72
N ALA A 134 -7.29 4.13 -8.53
CA ALA A 134 -7.05 2.76 -8.09
C ALA A 134 -6.13 2.01 -9.06
N ALA A 135 -6.40 2.07 -10.36
CA ALA A 135 -5.56 1.43 -11.37
C ALA A 135 -4.13 1.98 -11.39
N VAL A 136 -3.96 3.31 -11.29
CA VAL A 136 -2.64 3.95 -11.23
C VAL A 136 -1.87 3.50 -9.99
N VAL A 137 -2.50 3.49 -8.81
CA VAL A 137 -1.84 3.06 -7.57
C VAL A 137 -1.44 1.59 -7.64
N VAL A 138 -2.29 0.72 -8.18
CA VAL A 138 -1.97 -0.70 -8.36
C VAL A 138 -0.84 -0.88 -9.39
N ALA A 139 -0.85 -0.13 -10.49
CA ALA A 139 0.23 -0.17 -11.47
C ALA A 139 1.57 0.30 -10.86
N LEU A 140 1.57 1.36 -10.05
CA LEU A 140 2.76 1.81 -9.31
C LEU A 140 3.26 0.76 -8.33
N LEU A 141 2.36 0.07 -7.63
CA LEU A 141 2.74 -1.01 -6.71
C LEU A 141 3.42 -2.16 -7.45
N VAL A 142 2.79 -2.66 -8.52
CA VAL A 142 3.31 -3.79 -9.31
C VAL A 142 4.63 -3.44 -9.97
N THR A 143 4.72 -2.26 -10.61
CA THR A 143 5.96 -1.81 -11.26
C THR A 143 7.07 -1.54 -10.25
N GLY A 144 6.76 -1.02 -9.07
CA GLY A 144 7.73 -0.83 -8.00
C GLY A 144 8.31 -2.16 -7.52
N PHE A 145 7.47 -3.18 -7.27
CA PHE A 145 7.96 -4.52 -6.93
C PHE A 145 8.85 -5.12 -8.01
N GLU A 146 8.49 -4.95 -9.29
CA GLU A 146 9.33 -5.42 -10.42
C GLU A 146 10.71 -4.75 -10.46
N VAL A 147 10.79 -3.46 -10.13
CA VAL A 147 12.06 -2.72 -10.10
C VAL A 147 12.87 -3.12 -8.88
N THR A 148 12.26 -3.20 -7.69
CA THR A 148 12.98 -3.52 -6.45
C THR A 148 13.46 -4.96 -6.42
N ALA A 149 12.71 -5.90 -6.99
CA ALA A 149 13.12 -7.31 -7.10
C ALA A 149 14.39 -7.50 -7.94
N ARG A 150 14.71 -6.56 -8.84
CA ARG A 150 15.89 -6.64 -9.72
C ARG A 150 17.18 -6.12 -9.07
N VAL A 151 17.07 -5.45 -7.93
CA VAL A 151 18.23 -4.91 -7.20
C VAL A 151 18.52 -5.83 -6.02
N ILE A 152 19.45 -6.75 -6.25
CA ILE A 152 19.84 -7.77 -5.27
C ILE A 152 21.25 -7.47 -4.79
N GLU A 153 21.43 -7.36 -3.49
CA GLU A 153 22.74 -7.26 -2.86
C GLU A 153 23.07 -8.58 -2.18
N CYS A 154 24.12 -9.25 -2.65
CA CYS A 154 24.56 -10.51 -2.07
C CYS A 154 25.34 -10.28 -0.77
N PRO A 155 25.06 -11.06 0.30
CA PRO A 155 25.89 -11.03 1.49
C PRO A 155 27.30 -11.53 1.18
N THR A 156 28.30 -10.95 1.86
CA THR A 156 29.72 -11.33 1.72
C THR A 156 29.98 -12.77 2.12
N ASP A 157 29.21 -13.29 3.10
CA ASP A 157 29.31 -14.64 3.62
C ASP A 157 27.95 -15.35 3.51
N GLY A 158 27.96 -16.62 3.12
CA GLY A 158 26.75 -17.45 3.01
C GLY A 158 26.19 -17.57 1.59
N SER A 159 25.05 -18.26 1.51
CA SER A 159 24.29 -18.46 0.27
C SER A 159 22.84 -18.04 0.49
N SER A 160 22.32 -17.18 -0.37
CA SER A 160 20.91 -16.82 -0.42
C SER A 160 20.39 -16.99 -1.84
N GLY A 161 19.10 -17.26 -2.00
CA GLY A 161 18.52 -17.43 -3.31
C GLY A 161 17.02 -17.17 -3.26
N GLY A 162 16.48 -16.79 -4.40
CA GLY A 162 15.08 -16.45 -4.54
C GLY A 162 14.60 -16.70 -5.96
N ASN A 163 13.29 -16.80 -6.10
CA ASN A 163 12.66 -16.72 -7.41
C ASN A 163 11.71 -15.52 -7.42
N TRP A 164 11.57 -14.94 -8.61
CA TRP A 164 10.54 -13.97 -8.91
C TRP A 164 9.72 -14.48 -10.08
N ALA A 165 8.41 -14.63 -9.88
CA ALA A 165 7.52 -15.17 -10.91
C ALA A 165 7.42 -14.26 -12.15
N GLY A 166 7.65 -12.95 -12.00
CA GLY A 166 7.46 -11.96 -13.05
C GLY A 166 5.97 -11.71 -13.32
N ILE A 167 5.48 -10.54 -12.93
CA ILE A 167 4.09 -10.10 -13.17
C ILE A 167 4.02 -9.33 -14.48
N VAL A 168 4.97 -8.42 -14.71
CA VAL A 168 5.05 -7.58 -15.91
C VAL A 168 6.25 -7.97 -16.77
N THR A 169 7.35 -8.33 -16.14
CA THR A 169 8.56 -8.77 -16.83
C THR A 169 8.71 -10.29 -16.76
N ARG A 170 9.66 -10.85 -17.51
CA ARG A 170 9.95 -12.29 -17.45
C ARG A 170 10.45 -12.63 -16.05
N GLY A 171 9.86 -13.66 -15.44
CA GLY A 171 10.34 -14.21 -14.17
C GLY A 171 11.81 -14.63 -14.25
N PHE A 172 12.49 -14.60 -13.12
CA PHE A 172 13.90 -14.95 -13.01
C PHE A 172 14.15 -15.65 -11.68
N SER A 173 15.15 -16.51 -11.67
CA SER A 173 15.72 -17.06 -10.44
C SER A 173 17.10 -16.46 -10.22
N TRP A 174 17.45 -16.30 -8.95
CA TRP A 174 18.76 -15.77 -8.59
C TRP A 174 19.34 -16.54 -7.41
N GLU A 175 20.65 -16.71 -7.45
CA GLU A 175 21.43 -17.30 -6.37
C GLU A 175 22.62 -16.38 -6.07
N CYS A 176 22.85 -16.13 -4.79
CA CYS A 176 24.00 -15.43 -4.27
C CYS A 176 24.95 -16.46 -3.66
N THR A 177 26.18 -16.52 -4.16
CA THR A 177 27.25 -17.35 -3.59
C THR A 177 28.55 -16.56 -3.54
N GLY A 178 29.16 -16.45 -2.35
CA GLY A 178 30.44 -15.76 -2.17
C GLY A 178 30.45 -14.29 -2.62
N GLY A 179 29.36 -13.55 -2.37
CA GLY A 179 29.22 -12.14 -2.74
C GLY A 179 28.94 -11.86 -4.23
N GLN A 180 28.72 -12.89 -5.04
CA GLN A 180 28.37 -12.76 -6.47
C GLN A 180 26.92 -13.19 -6.71
N VAL A 181 26.21 -12.47 -7.59
CA VAL A 181 24.84 -12.80 -8.01
C VAL A 181 24.86 -13.59 -9.32
N HIS A 182 24.15 -14.71 -9.36
CA HIS A 182 23.97 -15.56 -10.52
C HIS A 182 22.49 -15.59 -10.90
N PHE A 183 22.17 -15.12 -12.11
CA PHE A 183 20.81 -15.17 -12.65
C PHE A 183 20.62 -16.43 -13.50
N GLN A 184 19.54 -17.17 -13.24
CA GLN A 184 19.08 -18.33 -14.01
C GLN A 184 17.70 -18.06 -14.61
#